data_AF-A0A1G7ERU8-F1
#
_entry.id   AF-A0A1G7ERU8-F1
#
_cell.length_a   1.000
_cell.length_b   1.000
_cell.length_c   1.000
_cell.angle_alpha   90.00
_cell.angle_beta   90.00
_cell.angle_gamma   90.00
#
_symmetry.space_group_name_H-M   'P 1'
#
loop_
_entity.id
_entity.type
_entity.pdbx_description
1 polymer ?
#
loop_
_entity_poly.entity_id
_entity_poly.type
_entity_poly.pdbx_seq_one_letter_code
_entity_poly.pdbx_strand_id
1 'polypeptide(L)'
;MRLTGLVLALGLAAGPLAAQDAAKEAQCTKSAAVVMEAVAARKAGAPKEQARRMLREKLDHTAGDMLSDWIYDLPEDQLTDALGTAWKAQCLAAK
;
A
#
# COMPACT_ATOMS: atom_id res chain seq x y z
N MET A 1 -57.18 -8.18 0.80
CA MET A 1 -57.04 -8.16 -0.67
C MET A 1 -57.05 -6.72 -1.16
N ARG A 2 -55.89 -6.14 -1.44
CA ARG A 2 -55.69 -5.04 -2.40
C ARG A 2 -54.32 -5.25 -3.06
N LEU A 3 -54.36 -5.63 -4.33
CA LEU A 3 -53.24 -5.73 -5.25
C LEU A 3 -53.03 -4.36 -5.88
N THR A 4 -51.85 -3.78 -5.68
CA THR A 4 -51.26 -2.68 -6.47
C THR A 4 -49.80 -2.65 -5.99
N GLY A 5 -48.83 -3.27 -6.66
CA GLY A 5 -48.49 -3.06 -8.05
C GLY A 5 -47.56 -1.84 -8.16
N LEU A 6 -46.28 -2.00 -7.77
CA LEU A 6 -45.23 -1.09 -8.23
C LEU A 6 -43.96 -1.89 -8.55
N VAL A 7 -43.96 -2.32 -9.81
CA VAL A 7 -42.85 -2.38 -10.76
C VAL A 7 -41.45 -2.13 -10.20
N LEU A 8 -40.60 -3.13 -10.45
CA LEU A 8 -39.14 -3.09 -10.42
C LEU A 8 -38.57 -1.71 -10.77
N ALA A 9 -37.82 -1.14 -9.82
CA ALA A 9 -36.63 -0.39 -10.16
C ALA A 9 -35.42 -1.16 -9.58
N LEU A 10 -35.02 -2.25 -10.25
CA LEU A 10 -33.62 -2.67 -10.21
C LEU A 10 -32.81 -1.61 -10.97
N GLY A 11 -32.64 -0.44 -10.34
CA GLY A 11 -31.56 0.45 -10.68
C GLY A 11 -30.29 -0.29 -10.30
N LEU A 12 -29.54 -0.74 -11.30
CA LEU A 12 -28.16 -1.15 -11.14
C LEU A 12 -27.41 0.02 -10.51
N ALA A 13 -27.33 0.03 -9.18
CA ALA A 13 -26.30 0.75 -8.47
C ALA A 13 -24.97 0.04 -8.77
N ALA A 14 -24.46 0.20 -10.00
CA ALA A 14 -23.03 0.12 -10.26
C ALA A 14 -22.40 1.33 -9.57
N GLY A 15 -22.41 1.29 -8.23
CA GLY A 15 -21.97 2.35 -7.35
C GLY A 15 -20.44 2.44 -7.29
N PRO A 16 -19.91 3.35 -6.45
CA PRO A 16 -18.51 3.77 -6.38
C PRO A 16 -17.46 2.69 -6.03
N LEU A 17 -17.84 1.42 -5.96
CA LEU A 17 -16.93 0.30 -5.63
C LEU A 17 -15.74 0.23 -6.58
N ALA A 18 -15.96 0.33 -7.89
CA ALA A 18 -14.87 0.26 -8.87
C ALA A 18 -13.86 1.42 -8.77
N ALA A 19 -14.31 2.61 -8.37
CA ALA A 19 -13.44 3.76 -8.18
C ALA A 19 -12.64 3.68 -6.86
N GLN A 20 -13.25 3.12 -5.81
CA GLN A 20 -12.58 2.86 -4.54
C GLN A 20 -11.48 1.80 -4.70
N ASP A 21 -11.75 0.72 -5.44
CA ASP A 21 -10.78 -0.32 -5.73
C ASP A 21 -9.59 0.21 -6.54
N ALA A 22 -9.83 1.04 -7.55
CA ALA A 22 -8.78 1.67 -8.34
C ALA A 22 -7.91 2.63 -7.51
N ALA A 23 -8.52 3.42 -6.61
CA ALA A 23 -7.79 4.31 -5.71
C ALA A 23 -6.92 3.52 -4.72
N LYS A 24 -7.45 2.42 -4.18
CA LYS A 24 -6.71 1.51 -3.29
C LYS A 24 -5.54 0.84 -4.02
N GLU A 25 -5.76 0.35 -5.23
CA GLU A 25 -4.72 -0.24 -6.08
C GLU A 25 -3.56 0.74 -6.32
N ALA A 26 -3.88 2.00 -6.65
CA ALA A 26 -2.89 3.05 -6.85
C ALA A 26 -2.13 3.39 -5.56
N GLN A 27 -2.84 3.52 -4.43
CA GLN A 27 -2.21 3.77 -3.13
C GLN A 27 -1.28 2.63 -2.72
N CYS A 28 -1.71 1.38 -2.84
CA CYS A 28 -0.89 0.22 -2.49
C CYS A 28 0.33 0.11 -3.38
N THR A 29 0.19 0.39 -4.68
CA THR A 29 1.31 0.45 -5.62
C THR A 29 2.32 1.53 -5.24
N LYS A 30 1.85 2.74 -4.91
CA LYS A 30 2.72 3.83 -4.44
C LYS A 30 3.44 3.47 -3.14
N SER A 31 2.73 2.86 -2.18
CA SER A 31 3.33 2.47 -0.90
C SER A 31 4.42 1.41 -1.07
N ALA A 32 4.19 0.41 -1.93
CA ALA A 32 5.18 -0.61 -2.25
C ALA A 32 6.41 -0.01 -2.92
N ALA A 33 6.23 0.96 -3.83
CA ALA A 33 7.34 1.67 -4.46
C ALA A 33 8.21 2.43 -3.44
N VAL A 34 7.60 3.11 -2.46
CA VAL A 34 8.33 3.81 -1.39
C VAL A 34 9.15 2.84 -0.53
N VAL A 35 8.57 1.69 -0.15
CA VAL A 35 9.29 0.65 0.59
C VAL A 35 10.46 0.11 -0.23
N MET A 36 10.22 -0.20 -1.52
CA MET A 36 11.27 -0.73 -2.39
C MET A 36 12.37 0.27 -2.70
N GLU A 37 12.09 1.57 -2.70
CA GLU A 37 13.12 2.61 -2.81
C GLU A 37 14.07 2.59 -1.60
N ALA A 38 13.54 2.46 -0.38
CA ALA A 38 14.36 2.32 0.82
C ALA A 38 15.16 1.00 0.84
N VAL A 39 14.55 -0.10 0.40
CA VAL A 39 15.22 -1.40 0.26
C VAL A 39 16.36 -1.32 -0.76
N ALA A 40 16.12 -0.71 -1.93
CA ALA A 40 17.13 -0.53 -2.95
C ALA A 40 18.30 0.34 -2.45
N ALA A 41 17.99 1.43 -1.73
CA ALA A 41 19.02 2.26 -1.10
C ALA A 41 19.86 1.45 -0.10
N ARG A 42 19.22 0.63 0.74
CA ARG A 42 19.94 -0.26 1.68
C ARG A 42 20.84 -1.23 0.94
N LYS A 43 20.35 -1.90 -0.12
CA LYS A 43 21.17 -2.81 -0.95
C LYS A 43 22.36 -2.10 -1.59
N ALA A 44 22.23 -0.81 -1.89
CA ALA A 44 23.31 0.03 -2.42
C ALA A 44 24.29 0.52 -1.33
N GLY A 45 24.11 0.13 -0.07
CA GLY A 45 24.98 0.51 1.04
C GLY A 45 24.64 1.86 1.69
N ALA A 46 23.46 2.43 1.43
CA ALA A 46 23.02 3.63 2.12
C ALA A 46 22.89 3.36 3.63
N PRO A 47 23.20 4.35 4.50
CA PRO A 47 22.99 4.23 5.94
C PRO A 47 21.52 4.41 6.31
N LYS A 48 21.11 3.83 7.44
CA LYS A 48 19.74 3.88 7.98
C LYS A 48 19.16 5.29 8.05
N GLU A 49 19.95 6.26 8.50
CA GLU A 49 19.46 7.64 8.62
C GLU A 49 19.12 8.31 7.29
N GLN A 50 19.79 7.91 6.21
CA GLN A 50 19.41 8.39 4.87
C GLN A 50 18.05 7.83 4.47
N ALA A 51 17.83 6.52 4.66
CA ALA A 51 16.55 5.88 4.36
C ALA A 51 15.42 6.43 5.24
N ARG A 52 15.67 6.61 6.54
CA ARG A 52 14.71 7.20 7.49
C ARG A 52 14.28 8.59 7.05
N ARG A 53 15.22 9.48 6.72
CA ARG A 53 14.90 10.81 6.21
C ARG A 53 14.02 10.76 4.98
N MET A 54 14.39 9.95 3.98
CA MET A 54 13.61 9.78 2.76
C MET A 54 12.19 9.29 3.07
N LEU A 55 12.05 8.29 3.94
CA LEU A 55 10.75 7.73 4.30
C LEU A 55 9.88 8.76 5.03
N ARG A 56 10.44 9.55 5.95
CA ARG A 56 9.73 10.65 6.64
C ARG A 56 9.29 11.76 5.69
N GLU A 57 10.04 12.03 4.62
CA GLU A 57 9.67 13.02 3.60
C GLU A 57 8.49 12.54 2.73
N LYS A 58 8.37 11.23 2.51
CA LYS A 58 7.32 10.62 1.66
C LYS A 58 6.09 10.18 2.45
N LEU A 59 6.24 9.97 3.75
CA LEU A 59 5.22 9.49 4.68
C LEU A 59 5.11 10.50 5.83
N ASP A 60 4.68 10.05 7.00
CA ASP A 60 4.81 10.80 8.25
C ASP A 60 6.05 10.37 9.04
N HIS A 61 6.37 11.13 10.09
CA HIS A 61 7.53 10.88 10.94
C HIS A 61 7.53 9.49 11.57
N THR A 62 6.39 9.04 12.07
CA THR A 62 6.26 7.78 12.80
C THR A 62 6.37 6.61 11.83
N ALA A 63 5.63 6.65 10.72
CA ALA A 63 5.71 5.61 9.70
C ALA A 63 7.11 5.51 9.10
N GLY A 64 7.75 6.65 8.84
CA GLY A 64 9.11 6.68 8.33
C GLY A 64 10.13 6.06 9.30
N ASP A 65 9.97 6.30 10.60
CA ASP A 65 10.81 5.69 11.63
C ASP A 65 10.64 4.18 11.69
N MET A 66 9.39 3.73 11.87
CA MET A 66 9.07 2.31 11.96
C MET A 66 9.53 1.53 10.73
N LEU A 67 9.33 2.09 9.54
CA LEU A 67 9.78 1.45 8.30
C LEU A 67 11.29 1.44 8.17
N SER A 68 11.98 2.52 8.54
CA SER A 68 13.45 2.53 8.50
C SER A 68 14.05 1.51 9.46
N ASP A 69 13.44 1.32 10.64
CA ASP A 69 13.87 0.34 11.61
C ASP A 69 13.66 -1.07 11.07
N TRP A 70 12.43 -1.38 10.64
CA TRP A 70 12.09 -2.67 10.07
C TRP A 70 12.96 -3.03 8.85
N ILE A 71 13.12 -2.10 7.90
CA ILE A 71 13.91 -2.35 6.68
C ILE A 71 15.36 -2.67 7.01
N TYR A 72 15.95 -2.08 8.06
CA TYR A 72 17.36 -2.33 8.42
C TYR A 72 17.56 -3.54 9.33
N ASP A 73 16.50 -4.00 10.00
CA ASP A 73 16.52 -5.24 10.79
C ASP A 73 16.34 -6.50 9.91
N LEU A 74 15.87 -6.35 8.66
CA LEU A 74 15.75 -7.48 7.74
C LEU A 74 17.13 -8.12 7.45
N PRO A 75 17.22 -9.45 7.34
CA PRO A 75 18.38 -10.11 6.75
C PRO A 75 18.63 -9.65 5.30
N GLU A 76 19.90 -9.58 4.88
CA GLU A 76 20.26 -9.08 3.54
C GLU A 76 19.69 -9.93 2.40
N ASP A 77 19.57 -11.24 2.60
CA ASP A 77 18.99 -12.19 1.65
C ASP A 77 17.48 -11.99 1.47
N GLN A 78 16.81 -11.26 2.37
CA GLN A 78 15.40 -10.89 2.25
C GLN A 78 15.18 -9.57 1.51
N LEU A 79 16.24 -8.84 1.15
CA LEU A 79 16.16 -7.59 0.36
C LEU A 79 15.97 -7.89 -1.13
N THR A 80 14.80 -8.42 -1.47
CA THR A 80 14.43 -8.86 -2.81
C THR A 80 13.19 -8.13 -3.33
N ASP A 81 12.96 -8.20 -4.64
CA ASP A 81 11.79 -7.59 -5.28
C ASP A 81 10.47 -8.22 -4.82
N ALA A 82 10.52 -9.45 -4.29
CA ALA A 82 9.37 -10.13 -3.72
C ALA A 82 8.78 -9.38 -2.51
N LEU A 83 9.60 -8.60 -1.79
CA LEU A 83 9.16 -7.80 -0.65
C LEU A 83 8.10 -6.76 -1.07
N GLY A 84 8.32 -6.09 -2.20
CA GLY A 84 7.38 -5.10 -2.74
C GLY A 84 6.06 -5.72 -3.18
N THR A 85 6.13 -6.90 -3.81
CA THR A 85 4.94 -7.68 -4.19
C THR A 85 4.15 -8.12 -2.97
N ALA A 86 4.82 -8.66 -1.95
CA ALA A 86 4.20 -9.07 -0.70
C ALA A 86 3.57 -7.87 0.04
N TRP A 87 4.27 -6.74 0.09
CA TRP A 87 3.78 -5.49 0.66
C TRP A 87 2.49 -5.02 -0.02
N LYS A 88 2.49 -4.95 -1.36
CA LYS A 88 1.31 -4.55 -2.13
C LYS A 88 0.14 -5.48 -1.85
N ALA A 89 0.36 -6.80 -1.84
CA ALA A 89 -0.67 -7.79 -1.57
C ALA A 89 -1.30 -7.60 -0.17
N GLN A 90 -0.49 -7.34 0.86
CA GLN A 90 -0.99 -7.05 2.20
C GLN A 90 -1.80 -5.75 2.26
N CYS A 91 -1.33 -4.70 1.59
CA CYS A 91 -2.08 -3.44 1.51
C CYS A 91 -3.45 -3.61 0.83
N LEU A 92 -3.53 -4.42 -0.23
CA LEU A 92 -4.80 -4.71 -0.91
C LEU A 92 -5.76 -5.51 -0.03
N ALA A 93 -5.23 -6.39 0.83
CA ALA A 93 -6.00 -7.19 1.77
C ALA A 93 -6.39 -6.44 3.06
N ALA A 94 -5.77 -5.29 3.35
CA ALA A 94 -6.11 -4.47 4.51
C ALA A 94 -7.56 -3.97 4.42
N LYS A 95 -8.29 -4.00 5.54
CA LYS A 95 -9.71 -3.60 5.58
C LYS A 95 -9.89 -2.09 5.66
#